data_AF-A0A5J4TZH3-F1
#
_entry.id   AF-A0A5J4TZH3-F1
#
_cell.length_a   1.000
_cell.length_b   1.000
_cell.length_c   1.000
_cell.angle_alpha   90.00
_cell.angle_beta   90.00
_cell.angle_gamma   90.00
#
_symmetry.space_group_name_H-M   'P 1'
#
loop_
_entity.id
_entity.type
_entity.pdbx_description
1 polymer ?
#
loop_
_entity_poly.entity_id
_entity_poly.type
_entity_poly.pdbx_seq_one_letter_code
_entity_poly.pdbx_strand_id
1 'polypeptide(L)'
;MISKDYKQRPTVKALLESETMQLVAMIEKSKEQKGSGQENEQINNKMNELEIKVRSLEVEKEQEKQKVNITEQEKQKEIQEKQKAQSELERQKRRADTEHAENDKLKQEKQKELQEKQKAQSEVIRITTEVQNLKSELSKLRPQITSPKEQSKPEPKVQQIQQSVPSSLSAITYQSIISNPDHVKQQKNKIIRTNKGSRSTVAFDPIITSGIVRFGGFYEKHPDVNFIIGIADSSAVFGSNEGPWSSENDKKTVRYWQDGNLQHIGDFIKGNSLIEENKTVAVEVNMNIRPRTLTFFYDNQEQPVSVINIPSSIRFYNSLWDNNSSFTITEFSNVQYSSAKGGIKGQRIVEWG
;
A
#
# COMPACT_ATOMS: atom_id res chain seq x y z
N MET A 1 12.39 -18.82 -69.16
CA MET A 1 12.22 -17.47 -68.58
C MET A 1 10.95 -17.48 -67.75
N ILE A 2 11.02 -17.23 -66.44
CA ILE A 2 9.83 -17.23 -65.56
C ILE A 2 9.20 -15.84 -65.61
N SER A 3 7.89 -15.77 -65.90
CA SER A 3 7.12 -14.52 -65.94
C SER A 3 7.16 -13.76 -64.60
N LYS A 4 7.24 -12.43 -64.65
CA LYS A 4 7.21 -11.54 -63.48
C LYS A 4 5.79 -11.35 -62.91
N ASP A 5 4.75 -11.75 -63.64
CA ASP A 5 3.38 -11.72 -63.16
C ASP A 5 3.07 -12.99 -62.35
N TYR A 6 2.77 -12.82 -61.05
CA TYR A 6 2.54 -13.93 -60.11
C TYR A 6 1.31 -14.76 -60.46
N LYS A 7 0.32 -14.20 -61.18
CA LYS A 7 -0.88 -14.93 -61.63
C LYS A 7 -0.63 -15.77 -62.88
N GLN A 8 0.45 -15.51 -63.60
CA GLN A 8 0.86 -16.19 -64.84
C GLN A 8 1.96 -17.25 -64.60
N ARG A 9 2.40 -17.43 -63.34
CA ARG A 9 3.41 -18.44 -63.01
C ARG A 9 2.75 -19.82 -62.95
N PRO A 10 3.33 -20.85 -63.59
CA PRO A 10 2.85 -22.22 -63.43
C PRO A 10 2.96 -22.62 -61.95
N THR A 11 1.93 -23.28 -61.44
CA THR A 11 1.92 -23.78 -60.07
C THR A 11 2.98 -24.86 -59.89
N VAL A 12 3.43 -25.08 -58.65
CA VAL A 12 4.38 -26.18 -58.32
C VAL A 12 3.86 -27.51 -58.85
N LYS A 13 2.54 -27.74 -58.78
CA LYS A 13 1.87 -28.90 -59.36
C LYS A 13 2.04 -28.99 -60.89
N ALA A 14 1.83 -27.89 -61.62
CA ALA A 14 1.97 -27.86 -63.08
C ALA A 14 3.42 -28.05 -63.56
N LEU A 15 4.41 -27.56 -62.80
CA LEU A 15 5.84 -27.80 -63.09
C LEU A 15 6.23 -29.27 -62.86
N LEU A 16 5.79 -29.86 -61.75
CA LEU A 16 6.01 -31.28 -61.45
C LEU A 16 5.33 -32.20 -62.47
N GLU A 17 4.10 -31.89 -62.90
CA GLU A 17 3.40 -32.64 -63.95
C GLU A 17 4.15 -32.58 -65.28
N SER A 18 4.72 -31.43 -65.65
CA SER A 18 5.53 -31.28 -66.85
C SER A 18 6.84 -32.08 -66.79
N GLU A 19 7.58 -32.00 -65.68
CA GLU A 19 8.84 -32.73 -65.49
C GLU A 19 8.64 -34.25 -65.43
N THR A 20 7.57 -34.71 -64.77
CA THR A 20 7.21 -36.14 -64.72
C THR A 20 6.78 -36.67 -66.08
N MET A 21 5.99 -35.91 -66.86
CA MET A 21 5.64 -36.28 -68.23
C MET A 21 6.88 -36.37 -69.14
N GLN A 22 7.86 -35.47 -68.99
CA GLN A 22 9.12 -35.56 -69.74
C GLN A 22 9.93 -36.81 -69.38
N LEU A 23 9.96 -37.20 -68.11
CA LEU A 23 10.64 -38.42 -67.67
C LEU A 23 9.94 -39.69 -68.20
N VAL A 24 8.61 -39.74 -68.16
CA VAL A 24 7.82 -40.85 -68.70
C VAL A 24 8.07 -41.01 -70.20
N ALA A 25 8.08 -39.90 -70.96
CA ALA A 25 8.39 -39.92 -72.39
C ALA A 25 9.83 -40.42 -72.68
N MET A 26 10.80 -40.10 -71.83
CA MET A 26 12.18 -40.63 -71.94
C MET A 26 12.24 -42.14 -71.68
N ILE A 27 11.45 -42.65 -70.72
CA ILE A 27 11.35 -44.08 -70.38
C ILE A 27 10.65 -44.87 -71.48
N GLU A 28 9.59 -44.32 -72.08
CA GLU A 28 8.89 -44.97 -73.21
C GLU A 28 9.81 -45.07 -74.43
N LYS A 29 10.53 -43.98 -74.74
CA LYS A 29 11.50 -43.94 -75.85
C LYS A 29 12.66 -44.94 -75.67
N SER A 30 13.15 -45.13 -74.45
CA SER A 30 14.22 -46.10 -74.16
C SER A 30 13.76 -47.57 -74.14
N LYS A 31 12.44 -47.83 -74.07
CA LYS A 31 11.86 -49.18 -74.21
C LYS A 31 11.65 -49.58 -75.67
N GLU A 32 11.43 -48.62 -76.57
CA GLU A 32 11.21 -48.87 -78.01
C GLU A 32 12.51 -49.07 -78.79
N GLN A 33 13.63 -48.53 -78.32
CA GLN A 33 14.97 -48.75 -78.87
C GLN A 33 15.76 -49.64 -77.90
N LYS A 34 16.53 -50.64 -78.35
CA LYS A 34 17.46 -51.39 -77.47
C LYS A 34 18.47 -50.38 -76.89
N GLY A 35 18.15 -49.84 -75.71
CA GLY A 35 18.73 -48.63 -75.17
C GLY A 35 20.26 -48.66 -75.08
N SER A 36 20.89 -47.56 -75.48
CA SER A 36 22.32 -47.35 -75.28
C SER A 36 22.60 -47.08 -73.79
N GLY A 37 23.73 -47.56 -73.26
CA GLY A 37 24.05 -47.42 -71.82
C GLY A 37 24.00 -45.98 -71.29
N GLN A 38 24.22 -44.99 -72.15
CA GLN A 38 24.19 -43.56 -71.82
C GLN A 38 22.78 -43.02 -71.51
N GLU A 39 21.73 -43.49 -72.20
CA GLU A 39 20.36 -43.03 -71.97
C GLU A 39 19.82 -43.56 -70.63
N ASN A 40 20.15 -44.80 -70.28
CA ASN A 40 19.78 -45.40 -69.00
C ASN A 40 20.48 -44.71 -67.82
N GLU A 41 21.73 -44.30 -67.97
CA GLU A 41 22.47 -43.54 -66.96
C GLU A 41 21.87 -42.14 -66.75
N GLN A 42 21.46 -41.46 -67.83
CA GLN A 42 20.80 -40.16 -67.74
C GLN A 42 19.42 -40.24 -67.05
N ILE A 43 18.67 -41.31 -67.30
CA ILE A 43 17.39 -41.58 -66.62
C ILE A 43 17.62 -41.82 -65.11
N ASN A 44 18.61 -42.64 -64.73
CA ASN A 44 18.93 -42.89 -63.33
C ASN A 44 19.35 -41.63 -62.57
N ASN A 45 20.16 -40.77 -63.19
CA ASN A 45 20.59 -39.52 -62.58
C ASN A 45 19.41 -38.58 -62.33
N LYS A 46 18.49 -38.44 -63.30
CA LYS A 46 17.26 -37.66 -63.12
C LYS A 46 16.32 -38.26 -62.07
N MET A 47 16.21 -39.58 -62.02
CA MET A 47 15.41 -40.31 -61.02
C MET A 47 15.91 -39.99 -59.60
N ASN A 48 17.23 -40.08 -59.39
CA ASN A 48 17.84 -39.78 -58.09
C ASN A 48 17.71 -38.30 -57.70
N GLU A 49 17.84 -37.38 -58.66
CA GLU A 49 17.60 -35.95 -58.43
C GLU A 49 16.15 -35.67 -58.01
N LEU A 50 15.18 -36.32 -58.65
CA LEU A 50 13.77 -36.21 -58.30
C LEU A 50 13.47 -36.81 -56.92
N GLU A 51 14.05 -37.95 -56.57
CA GLU A 51 13.90 -38.55 -55.23
C GLU A 51 14.39 -37.62 -54.12
N ILE A 52 15.53 -36.95 -54.33
CA ILE A 52 16.06 -35.97 -53.37
C ILE A 52 15.13 -34.76 -53.24
N LYS A 53 14.61 -34.23 -54.36
CA LYS A 53 13.66 -33.11 -54.35
C LYS A 53 12.35 -33.48 -53.65
N VAL A 54 11.81 -34.67 -53.89
CA VAL A 54 10.59 -35.15 -53.22
C VAL A 54 10.80 -35.23 -51.72
N ARG A 55 11.91 -35.83 -51.26
CA ARG A 55 12.23 -35.90 -49.83
C ARG A 55 12.39 -34.51 -49.19
N SER A 56 13.01 -33.56 -49.90
CA SER A 56 13.14 -32.18 -49.43
C SER A 56 11.78 -31.49 -49.29
N LEU A 57 10.90 -31.66 -50.27
CA LEU A 57 9.55 -31.08 -50.26
C LEU A 57 8.67 -31.68 -49.16
N GLU A 58 8.82 -32.97 -48.85
CA GLU A 58 8.13 -33.61 -47.73
C GLU A 58 8.54 -33.01 -46.38
N VAL A 59 9.84 -32.75 -46.19
CA VAL A 59 10.37 -32.10 -44.98
C VAL A 59 9.85 -30.67 -44.86
N GLU A 60 9.89 -29.89 -45.95
CA GLU A 60 9.41 -28.51 -45.97
C GLU A 60 7.91 -28.43 -45.66
N LYS A 61 7.10 -29.33 -46.25
CA LYS A 61 5.66 -29.44 -45.97
C LYS A 61 5.38 -29.74 -44.50
N GLU A 62 6.15 -30.62 -43.87
CA GLU A 62 5.96 -30.95 -42.45
C GLU A 62 6.38 -29.78 -41.55
N GLN A 63 7.47 -29.08 -41.89
CA GLN A 63 7.88 -27.86 -41.19
C GLN A 63 6.82 -26.75 -41.28
N GLU A 64 6.24 -26.53 -42.46
CA GLU A 64 5.17 -25.54 -42.67
C GLU A 64 3.94 -25.88 -41.81
N LYS A 65 3.55 -27.17 -41.77
CA LYS A 65 2.44 -27.65 -40.95
C LYS A 65 2.67 -27.43 -39.47
N GLN A 66 3.89 -27.65 -38.98
CA GLN A 66 4.26 -27.36 -37.59
C GLN A 66 4.21 -25.87 -37.28
N LYS A 67 4.70 -25.00 -38.16
CA LYS A 67 4.63 -23.54 -38.00
C LYS A 67 3.19 -23.04 -37.91
N VAL A 68 2.29 -23.55 -38.76
CA VAL A 68 0.87 -23.19 -38.72
C VAL A 68 0.25 -23.58 -37.38
N ASN A 69 0.53 -24.79 -36.89
CA ASN A 69 0.01 -25.26 -35.60
C ASN A 69 0.50 -24.41 -34.41
N ILE A 70 1.79 -24.07 -34.38
CA ILE A 70 2.35 -23.19 -33.34
C ILE A 70 1.67 -21.81 -33.38
N THR A 71 1.54 -21.23 -34.57
CA THR A 71 0.90 -19.91 -34.75
C THR A 71 -0.56 -19.93 -34.28
N GLU A 72 -1.28 -21.03 -34.53
CA GLU A 72 -2.68 -21.16 -34.11
C GLU A 72 -2.82 -21.35 -32.59
N GLN A 73 -1.91 -22.09 -31.96
CA GLN A 73 -1.83 -22.19 -30.51
C GLN A 73 -1.52 -20.85 -29.84
N GLU A 74 -0.58 -20.08 -30.39
CA GLU A 74 -0.24 -18.74 -29.88
C GLU A 74 -1.44 -17.79 -29.97
N LYS A 75 -2.16 -17.80 -31.11
CA LYS A 75 -3.39 -17.01 -31.27
C LYS A 75 -4.47 -17.41 -30.27
N GLN A 76 -4.68 -18.70 -30.03
CA GLN A 76 -5.65 -19.15 -29.02
C GLN A 76 -5.26 -18.70 -27.62
N LYS A 77 -3.98 -18.75 -27.27
CA LYS A 77 -3.48 -18.28 -25.98
C LYS A 77 -3.70 -16.77 -25.80
N GLU A 78 -3.41 -15.97 -26.84
CA GLU A 78 -3.63 -14.52 -26.82
C GLU A 78 -5.12 -14.18 -26.65
N ILE A 79 -6.03 -14.89 -27.32
CA ILE A 79 -7.48 -14.72 -27.18
C ILE A 79 -7.91 -15.03 -25.73
N GLN A 80 -7.39 -16.12 -25.14
CA GLN A 80 -7.71 -16.49 -23.77
C GLN A 80 -7.22 -15.47 -22.75
N GLU A 81 -6.02 -14.92 -22.95
CA GLU A 81 -5.47 -13.87 -22.09
C GLU A 81 -6.27 -12.57 -22.19
N LYS A 82 -6.67 -12.16 -23.40
CA LYS A 82 -7.55 -11.00 -23.61
C LYS A 82 -8.91 -11.16 -22.92
N GLN A 83 -9.52 -12.35 -23.00
CA GLN A 83 -10.79 -12.63 -22.31
C GLN A 83 -10.65 -12.55 -20.79
N LYS A 84 -9.56 -13.08 -20.23
CA LYS A 84 -9.28 -12.99 -18.78
C LYS A 84 -9.08 -11.53 -18.35
N ALA A 85 -8.31 -10.75 -19.10
CA ALA A 85 -8.08 -9.34 -18.82
C ALA A 85 -9.39 -8.53 -18.87
N GLN A 86 -10.26 -8.80 -19.85
CA GLN A 86 -11.55 -8.13 -19.99
C GLN A 86 -12.50 -8.47 -18.81
N SER A 87 -12.53 -9.73 -18.37
CA SER A 87 -13.32 -10.14 -17.21
C SER A 87 -12.85 -9.49 -15.91
N GLU A 88 -11.53 -9.38 -15.70
CA GLU A 88 -10.99 -8.71 -14.50
C GLU A 88 -11.26 -7.21 -14.52
N LEU A 89 -11.17 -6.56 -15.69
CA LEU A 89 -11.52 -5.14 -15.84
C LEU A 89 -12.99 -4.87 -15.49
N GLU A 90 -13.90 -5.74 -15.93
CA GLU A 90 -15.32 -5.62 -15.60
C GLU A 90 -15.58 -5.83 -14.11
N ARG A 91 -14.87 -6.78 -13.48
CA ARG A 91 -14.93 -7.01 -12.04
C ARG A 91 -14.42 -5.81 -11.24
N GLN A 92 -13.36 -5.16 -11.70
CA GLN A 92 -12.84 -3.94 -11.08
C GLN A 92 -13.82 -2.77 -11.19
N LYS A 93 -14.45 -2.57 -12.35
CA LYS A 93 -15.51 -1.55 -12.50
C LYS A 93 -16.66 -1.76 -11.51
N ARG A 94 -17.18 -2.99 -11.40
CA ARG A 94 -18.25 -3.30 -10.43
C ARG A 94 -17.85 -3.05 -8.98
N ARG A 95 -16.59 -3.31 -8.61
CA ARG A 95 -16.07 -3.00 -7.27
C ARG A 95 -16.03 -1.50 -7.03
N ALA A 96 -15.50 -0.73 -7.99
CA ALA A 96 -15.45 0.72 -7.90
C ALA A 96 -16.85 1.35 -7.77
N ASP A 97 -17.84 0.85 -8.53
CA ASP A 97 -19.23 1.31 -8.43
C ASP A 97 -19.83 1.01 -7.05
N THR A 98 -19.52 -0.16 -6.49
CA THR A 98 -19.98 -0.55 -5.14
C THR A 98 -19.35 0.31 -4.06
N GLU A 99 -18.03 0.54 -4.13
CA GLU A 99 -17.29 1.41 -3.20
C GLU A 99 -17.78 2.86 -3.28
N HIS A 100 -18.14 3.33 -4.48
CA HIS A 100 -18.71 4.66 -4.64
C HIS A 100 -20.07 4.78 -3.95
N ALA A 101 -20.96 3.79 -4.15
CA ALA A 101 -22.27 3.76 -3.51
C ALA A 101 -22.18 3.66 -1.97
N GLU A 102 -21.24 2.87 -1.43
CA GLU A 102 -21.02 2.78 0.02
C GLU A 102 -20.48 4.09 0.59
N ASN A 103 -19.55 4.76 -0.11
CA ASN A 103 -19.02 6.06 0.31
C ASN A 103 -20.11 7.14 0.33
N ASP A 104 -21.00 7.16 -0.65
CA ASP A 104 -22.13 8.09 -0.69
C ASP A 104 -23.09 7.86 0.48
N LYS A 105 -23.39 6.59 0.80
CA LYS A 105 -24.22 6.24 1.97
C LYS A 105 -23.56 6.67 3.28
N LEU A 106 -22.26 6.41 3.44
CA LEU A 106 -21.50 6.83 4.62
C LEU A 106 -21.47 8.36 4.77
N LYS A 107 -21.35 9.08 3.65
CA LYS A 107 -21.39 10.55 3.64
C LYS A 107 -22.76 11.08 4.09
N GLN A 108 -23.85 10.45 3.66
CA GLN A 108 -25.21 10.79 4.11
C GLN A 108 -25.39 10.52 5.62
N GLU A 109 -24.95 9.36 6.11
CA GLU A 109 -25.03 9.01 7.53
C GLU A 109 -24.24 9.99 8.41
N LYS A 110 -23.02 10.34 8.00
CA LYS A 110 -22.18 11.32 8.71
C LYS A 110 -22.81 12.72 8.75
N GLN A 111 -23.48 13.12 7.67
CA GLN A 111 -24.17 14.41 7.63
C GLN A 111 -25.41 14.43 8.54
N LYS A 112 -26.14 13.32 8.62
CA LYS A 112 -27.27 13.16 9.55
C LYS A 112 -26.79 13.21 11.01
N GLU A 113 -25.71 12.50 11.34
CA GLU A 113 -25.12 12.52 12.69
C GLU A 113 -24.66 13.93 13.09
N LEU A 114 -24.04 14.67 12.17
CA LEU A 114 -23.64 16.05 12.42
C LEU A 114 -24.85 16.96 12.71
N GLN A 115 -25.95 16.78 11.98
CA GLN A 115 -27.18 17.55 12.18
C GLN A 115 -27.84 17.22 13.53
N GLU A 116 -27.84 15.95 13.94
CA GLU A 116 -28.34 15.52 15.25
C GLU A 116 -27.49 16.10 16.39
N LYS A 117 -26.15 16.10 16.23
CA LYS A 117 -25.24 16.70 17.20
C LYS A 117 -25.44 18.21 17.33
N GLN A 118 -25.69 18.92 16.23
CA GLN A 118 -26.01 20.35 16.26
C GLN A 118 -27.33 20.62 16.99
N LYS A 119 -28.37 19.80 16.76
CA LYS A 119 -29.63 19.91 17.49
C LYS A 119 -29.44 19.69 18.99
N ALA A 120 -28.74 18.62 19.38
CA ALA A 120 -28.44 18.34 20.79
C ALA A 120 -27.66 19.50 21.44
N GLN A 121 -26.69 20.07 20.72
CA GLN A 121 -25.92 21.21 21.21
C GLN A 121 -26.80 22.46 21.41
N SER A 122 -27.75 22.71 20.51
CA SER A 122 -28.70 23.83 20.66
C SER A 122 -29.63 23.65 21.87
N GLU A 123 -30.06 22.42 22.15
CA GLU A 123 -30.86 22.10 23.34
C GLU A 123 -30.06 22.26 24.63
N VAL A 124 -28.80 21.83 24.65
CA VAL A 124 -27.90 22.03 25.79
C VAL A 124 -27.73 23.52 26.09
N ILE A 125 -27.56 24.37 25.06
CA ILE A 125 -27.45 25.82 25.23
C ILE A 125 -28.75 26.39 25.83
N ARG A 126 -29.91 25.95 25.33
CA ARG A 126 -31.23 26.37 25.84
C ARG A 126 -31.38 26.02 27.33
N ILE A 127 -31.15 24.76 27.69
CA ILE A 127 -31.27 24.28 29.07
C ILE A 127 -30.27 25.01 29.99
N THR A 128 -29.04 25.23 29.52
CA THR A 128 -28.02 25.96 30.30
C THR A 128 -28.48 27.39 30.61
N THR A 129 -29.10 28.06 29.63
CA THR A 129 -29.64 29.41 29.81
C THR A 129 -30.81 29.42 30.79
N GLU A 130 -31.70 28.44 30.70
CA GLU A 130 -32.84 28.29 31.61
C GLU A 130 -32.40 28.02 33.05
N VAL A 131 -31.40 27.16 33.25
CA VAL A 131 -30.78 26.90 34.56
C VAL A 131 -30.14 28.17 35.14
N GLN A 132 -29.47 28.98 34.30
CA GLN A 132 -28.91 30.26 34.74
C GLN A 132 -29.99 31.24 35.18
N ASN A 133 -31.09 31.35 34.42
CA ASN A 133 -32.22 32.21 34.76
C ASN A 133 -32.88 31.77 36.08
N LEU A 134 -33.19 30.49 36.24
CA LEU A 134 -33.76 29.94 37.48
C LEU A 134 -32.84 30.15 38.69
N LYS A 135 -31.53 30.00 38.51
CA LYS A 135 -30.54 30.29 39.56
C LYS A 135 -30.55 31.77 39.94
N SER A 136 -30.74 32.66 38.98
CA SER A 136 -30.87 34.10 39.23
C SER A 136 -32.18 34.44 39.97
N GLU A 137 -33.29 33.79 39.64
CA GLU A 137 -34.56 33.96 40.34
C GLU A 137 -34.50 33.45 41.79
N LEU A 138 -33.93 32.25 42.00
CA LEU A 138 -33.67 31.71 43.34
C LEU A 138 -32.81 32.64 44.19
N SER A 139 -31.83 33.33 43.59
CA SER A 139 -31.02 34.32 44.32
C SER A 139 -31.80 35.56 44.76
N LYS A 140 -32.84 35.96 44.00
CA LYS A 140 -33.71 37.10 44.31
C LYS A 140 -34.79 36.77 45.33
N LEU A 141 -35.19 35.50 45.45
CA LEU A 141 -36.16 35.00 46.45
C LEU A 141 -35.55 34.74 47.83
N ARG A 142 -34.21 34.72 47.96
CA ARG A 142 -33.49 34.49 49.21
C ARG A 142 -33.54 35.59 50.30
N PRO A 143 -33.91 36.87 50.07
CA PRO A 143 -33.88 37.87 51.15
C PRO A 143 -35.01 37.80 52.20
N GLN A 144 -35.91 36.81 52.20
CA GLN A 144 -37.04 36.77 53.15
C GLN A 144 -36.92 35.74 54.29
N ILE A 145 -35.83 34.96 54.40
CA ILE A 145 -35.71 33.99 55.49
C ILE A 145 -34.34 34.12 56.17
N THR A 146 -34.40 34.57 57.42
CA THR A 146 -33.47 34.41 58.56
C THR A 146 -32.28 35.35 58.78
N SER A 147 -32.35 35.98 59.95
CA SER A 147 -31.35 36.69 60.75
C SER A 147 -30.21 35.78 61.25
N PRO A 148 -29.13 36.33 61.85
CA PRO A 148 -27.79 35.72 61.85
C PRO A 148 -27.49 34.84 63.07
N LYS A 149 -26.85 33.68 62.83
CA LYS A 149 -26.00 32.99 63.81
C LYS A 149 -24.99 32.05 63.12
N GLU A 150 -23.72 32.35 63.40
CA GLU A 150 -22.56 31.47 63.61
C GLU A 150 -22.10 30.38 62.61
N GLN A 151 -20.75 30.37 62.49
CA GLN A 151 -19.83 29.25 62.28
C GLN A 151 -19.50 28.74 60.86
N SER A 152 -18.41 29.31 60.35
CA SER A 152 -17.20 28.64 59.81
C SER A 152 -17.29 27.16 59.36
N LYS A 153 -17.21 26.93 58.04
CA LYS A 153 -16.44 25.83 57.41
C LYS A 153 -16.19 26.18 55.92
N PRO A 154 -15.02 25.87 55.32
CA PRO A 154 -14.73 26.30 53.95
C PRO A 154 -15.35 25.33 52.94
N GLU A 155 -16.22 25.85 52.07
CA GLU A 155 -16.75 25.13 50.90
C GLU A 155 -15.81 25.29 49.68
N PRO A 156 -15.79 24.28 48.78
CA PRO A 156 -14.80 24.18 47.73
C PRO A 156 -15.06 25.19 46.61
N LYS A 157 -14.00 25.84 46.14
CA LYS A 157 -14.01 26.65 44.92
C LYS A 157 -14.31 25.73 43.72
N VAL A 158 -15.59 25.61 43.35
CA VAL A 158 -16.00 25.08 42.05
C VAL A 158 -15.70 26.17 41.02
N GLN A 159 -14.55 26.05 40.36
CA GLN A 159 -14.25 26.86 39.18
C GLN A 159 -15.31 26.55 38.11
N GLN A 160 -16.06 27.58 37.73
CA GLN A 160 -16.92 27.57 36.56
C GLN A 160 -16.07 27.29 35.32
N ILE A 161 -16.23 26.10 34.73
CA ILE A 161 -15.76 25.85 33.38
C ILE A 161 -16.73 26.56 32.44
N GLN A 162 -16.33 27.73 31.95
CA GLN A 162 -16.86 28.27 30.72
C GLN A 162 -16.52 27.27 29.61
N GLN A 163 -17.53 26.63 29.04
CA GLN A 163 -17.40 25.89 27.78
C GLN A 163 -17.13 26.89 26.66
N SER A 164 -15.87 27.29 26.50
CA SER A 164 -15.36 27.56 25.18
C SER A 164 -15.21 26.21 24.48
N VAL A 165 -15.78 26.07 23.29
CA VAL A 165 -15.42 24.96 22.40
C VAL A 165 -13.97 25.19 21.97
N PRO A 166 -12.99 24.33 22.32
CA PRO A 166 -11.72 24.37 21.63
C PRO A 166 -11.89 23.51 20.38
N SER A 167 -11.82 24.13 19.21
CA SER A 167 -11.59 23.45 17.94
C SER A 167 -10.16 22.89 17.83
N SER A 168 -9.61 22.33 18.91
CA SER A 168 -8.33 21.65 18.88
C SER A 168 -8.54 20.25 19.40
N LEU A 169 -8.33 19.26 18.54
CA LEU A 169 -7.75 17.98 18.95
C LEU A 169 -6.73 18.29 20.05
N SER A 170 -6.79 17.62 21.20
CA SER A 170 -5.89 17.90 22.34
C SER A 170 -4.45 17.61 21.93
N ALA A 171 -3.82 18.58 21.30
CA ALA A 171 -2.46 18.52 20.82
C ALA A 171 -1.54 18.33 22.03
N ILE A 172 -0.66 17.36 21.93
CA ILE A 172 0.34 17.08 22.94
C ILE A 172 1.55 17.94 22.61
N THR A 173 1.92 18.83 23.53
CA THR A 173 3.22 19.50 23.44
C THR A 173 4.32 18.46 23.56
N TYR A 174 5.28 18.50 22.65
CA TYR A 174 6.34 17.51 22.59
C TYR A 174 7.72 18.13 22.52
N GLN A 175 8.70 17.35 22.95
CA GLN A 175 10.12 17.66 22.84
C GLN A 175 10.82 16.49 22.15
N SER A 176 11.68 16.77 21.17
CA SER A 176 12.52 15.73 20.58
C SER A 176 13.70 15.42 21.50
N ILE A 177 14.03 14.14 21.59
CA ILE A 177 15.19 13.61 22.29
C ILE A 177 16.26 13.34 21.23
N ILE A 178 17.16 14.29 21.05
CA ILE A 178 18.24 14.25 20.05
C ILE A 178 19.56 13.95 20.76
N SER A 179 20.12 12.79 20.50
CA SER A 179 21.37 12.33 21.15
C SER A 179 22.61 13.08 20.65
N ASN A 180 22.58 13.58 19.42
CA ASN A 180 23.66 14.42 18.87
C ASN A 180 23.10 15.55 17.96
N PRO A 181 23.19 16.83 18.37
CA PRO A 181 22.67 17.96 17.61
C PRO A 181 23.41 18.25 16.30
N ASP A 182 24.62 17.71 16.11
CA ASP A 182 25.33 17.80 14.84
C ASP A 182 24.74 16.86 13.78
N HIS A 183 24.09 15.77 14.21
CA HIS A 183 23.51 14.76 13.31
C HIS A 183 22.04 15.05 12.99
N VAL A 184 21.29 15.63 13.92
CA VAL A 184 19.88 15.96 13.74
C VAL A 184 19.58 17.35 14.25
N LYS A 185 18.81 18.10 13.46
CA LYS A 185 18.29 19.41 13.85
C LYS A 185 16.77 19.36 13.85
N GLN A 186 16.15 19.93 14.88
CA GLN A 186 14.74 20.22 14.87
C GLN A 186 14.51 21.67 14.43
N GLN A 187 13.64 21.87 13.45
CA GLN A 187 13.15 23.18 13.00
C GLN A 187 11.63 23.18 13.12
N LYS A 188 11.09 23.81 14.17
CA LYS A 188 9.66 23.75 14.52
C LYS A 188 9.20 22.28 14.64
N ASN A 189 8.30 21.84 13.77
CA ASN A 189 7.77 20.48 13.70
C ASN A 189 8.53 19.55 12.76
N LYS A 190 9.62 20.02 12.13
CA LYS A 190 10.42 19.25 11.18
C LYS A 190 11.69 18.76 11.85
N ILE A 191 11.93 17.45 11.78
CA ILE A 191 13.17 16.78 12.18
C ILE A 191 14.00 16.57 10.93
N ILE A 192 15.22 17.09 10.92
CA ILE A 192 16.10 17.10 9.75
C ILE A 192 17.38 16.36 10.09
N ARG A 193 17.69 15.31 9.34
CA ARG A 193 19.00 14.69 9.34
C ARG A 193 19.97 15.62 8.63
N THR A 194 21.07 15.98 9.28
CA THR A 194 22.15 16.76 8.65
C THR A 194 22.93 15.91 7.65
N ASN A 195 24.16 16.29 7.29
CA ASN A 195 25.11 15.48 6.53
C ASN A 195 26.19 14.84 7.42
N LYS A 196 26.04 14.88 8.74
CA LYS A 196 26.97 14.28 9.72
C LYS A 196 26.38 13.02 10.34
N GLY A 197 27.20 11.98 10.48
CA GLY A 197 26.79 10.68 11.01
C GLY A 197 26.37 9.70 9.92
N SER A 198 25.75 8.58 10.31
CA SER A 198 25.23 7.54 9.39
C SER A 198 23.70 7.42 9.44
N ARG A 199 23.11 7.35 10.62
CA ARG A 199 21.65 7.27 10.85
C ARG A 199 21.30 7.90 12.19
N SER A 200 20.04 8.33 12.37
CA SER A 200 19.62 8.92 13.63
C SER A 200 18.21 8.49 13.99
N THR A 201 18.04 7.98 15.21
CA THR A 201 16.75 7.67 15.82
C THR A 201 16.40 8.77 16.81
N VAL A 202 15.21 9.35 16.67
CA VAL A 202 14.73 10.46 17.51
C VAL A 202 13.44 10.02 18.21
N ALA A 203 13.48 9.98 19.53
CA ALA A 203 12.30 9.74 20.35
C ALA A 203 11.65 11.07 20.76
N PHE A 204 10.39 11.00 21.20
CA PHE A 204 9.65 12.19 21.62
C PHE A 204 9.14 12.06 23.06
N ASP A 205 9.27 13.15 23.81
CA ASP A 205 8.53 13.41 25.05
C ASP A 205 7.15 14.00 24.73
N PRO A 206 6.11 13.71 25.54
CA PRO A 206 6.17 12.94 26.78
C PRO A 206 6.13 11.42 26.58
N ILE A 207 6.49 10.68 27.64
CA ILE A 207 6.15 9.25 27.75
C ILE A 207 4.64 9.10 27.77
N ILE A 208 4.12 8.17 26.98
CA ILE A 208 2.70 7.86 26.90
C ILE A 208 2.39 6.66 27.80
N THR A 209 1.49 6.84 28.77
CA THR A 209 1.08 5.79 29.72
C THR A 209 -0.43 5.54 29.73
N SER A 210 -1.22 6.46 29.15
CA SER A 210 -2.68 6.43 29.13
C SER A 210 -3.24 7.21 27.93
N GLY A 211 -4.51 7.02 27.63
CA GLY A 211 -5.21 7.70 26.53
C GLY A 211 -5.15 6.92 25.21
N ILE A 212 -5.81 7.50 24.20
CA ILE A 212 -5.63 7.10 22.81
C ILE A 212 -4.81 8.20 22.16
N VAL A 213 -3.61 7.87 21.72
CA VAL A 213 -2.63 8.88 21.28
C VAL A 213 -2.18 8.57 19.88
N ARG A 214 -2.21 9.59 19.02
CA ARG A 214 -1.81 9.51 17.63
C ARG A 214 -0.61 10.40 17.37
N PHE A 215 0.40 9.85 16.70
CA PHE A 215 1.61 10.53 16.28
C PHE A 215 1.84 10.26 14.80
N GLY A 216 2.07 11.31 14.01
CA GLY A 216 2.15 11.17 12.56
C GLY A 216 2.71 12.38 11.85
N GLY A 217 3.01 12.17 10.57
CA GLY A 217 3.71 13.12 9.73
C GLY A 217 3.96 12.58 8.34
N PHE A 218 4.90 13.19 7.63
CA PHE A 218 5.34 12.72 6.33
C PHE A 218 6.85 12.88 6.18
N TYR A 219 7.44 12.06 5.30
CA TYR A 219 8.87 12.03 5.01
C TYR A 219 9.19 12.79 3.72
N GLU A 220 10.34 13.45 3.68
CA GLU A 220 10.84 14.19 2.51
C GLU A 220 12.35 13.96 2.32
N LYS A 221 12.80 13.87 1.06
CA LYS A 221 14.22 13.84 0.66
C LYS A 221 15.00 12.61 1.14
N HIS A 222 14.41 11.44 0.92
CA HIS A 222 14.93 10.09 1.17
C HIS A 222 15.19 9.36 -0.16
N PRO A 223 16.24 9.74 -0.92
CA PRO A 223 16.54 9.12 -2.21
C PRO A 223 16.82 7.62 -2.13
N ASP A 224 17.33 7.12 -1.00
CA ASP A 224 17.60 5.69 -0.80
C ASP A 224 16.42 4.99 -0.08
N VAL A 225 15.33 5.72 0.18
CA VAL A 225 14.07 5.25 0.77
C VAL A 225 14.35 4.46 2.05
N ASN A 226 14.86 5.16 3.07
CA ASN A 226 15.44 4.55 4.26
C ASN A 226 15.01 5.29 5.54
N PHE A 227 13.82 4.95 6.04
CA PHE A 227 13.25 5.55 7.24
C PHE A 227 12.26 4.60 7.95
N ILE A 228 12.01 4.88 9.23
CA ILE A 228 11.15 4.06 10.10
C ILE A 228 10.35 4.97 11.02
N ILE A 229 9.08 4.66 11.24
CA ILE A 229 8.25 5.20 12.34
C ILE A 229 7.85 4.08 13.29
N GLY A 230 7.69 4.37 14.57
CA GLY A 230 7.21 3.35 15.50
C GLY A 230 7.06 3.81 16.93
N ILE A 231 6.95 2.82 17.82
CA ILE A 231 6.97 3.02 19.26
C ILE A 231 8.13 2.25 19.89
N ALA A 232 8.63 2.80 20.99
CA ALA A 232 9.61 2.16 21.84
C ALA A 232 9.06 2.02 23.26
N ASP A 233 9.45 0.95 23.96
CA ASP A 233 9.33 0.91 25.41
C ASP A 233 10.01 2.16 26.01
N SER A 234 9.44 2.74 27.06
CA SER A 234 9.97 3.98 27.65
C SER A 234 11.40 3.88 28.17
N SER A 235 11.91 2.67 28.41
CA SER A 235 13.31 2.41 28.81
C SER A 235 14.30 2.39 27.64
N ALA A 236 13.83 2.44 26.39
CA ALA A 236 14.69 2.51 25.22
C ALA A 236 15.47 3.82 25.18
N VAL A 237 16.77 3.72 24.96
CA VAL A 237 17.68 4.86 24.80
C VAL A 237 18.38 4.71 23.46
N PHE A 238 18.31 5.74 22.64
CA PHE A 238 18.92 5.74 21.31
C PHE A 238 20.23 6.52 21.31
N GLY A 239 21.33 5.89 20.91
CA GLY A 239 22.62 6.55 20.77
C GLY A 239 22.76 7.35 19.46
N SER A 240 23.87 8.06 19.35
CA SER A 240 24.28 8.71 18.10
C SER A 240 24.70 7.64 17.08
N ASN A 241 24.29 7.77 15.81
CA ASN A 241 24.56 6.79 14.74
C ASN A 241 23.90 5.41 14.92
N GLU A 242 22.93 5.31 15.84
CA GLU A 242 22.25 4.05 16.15
C GLU A 242 20.87 3.99 15.48
N GLY A 243 20.56 2.83 14.91
CA GLY A 243 19.21 2.48 14.47
C GLY A 243 18.35 2.04 15.65
N PRO A 244 17.02 1.97 15.49
CA PRO A 244 16.08 1.65 16.57
C PRO A 244 16.22 0.24 17.17
N TRP A 245 17.08 -0.61 16.60
CA TRP A 245 17.40 -1.95 17.11
C TRP A 245 18.73 -2.03 17.85
N SER A 246 19.53 -0.97 17.83
CA SER A 246 20.87 -0.97 18.46
C SER A 246 20.75 -0.95 19.98
N SER A 247 21.81 -1.31 20.70
CA SER A 247 21.88 -1.12 22.16
C SER A 247 20.72 -1.79 22.92
N GLU A 248 20.42 -3.05 22.57
CA GLU A 248 19.34 -3.87 23.15
C GLU A 248 17.91 -3.36 22.86
N ASN A 249 17.76 -2.41 21.94
CA ASN A 249 16.46 -1.89 21.55
C ASN A 249 15.72 -2.75 20.52
N ASP A 250 16.34 -3.83 20.03
CA ASP A 250 15.73 -4.82 19.12
C ASP A 250 14.47 -5.48 19.71
N LYS A 251 14.43 -5.62 21.04
CA LYS A 251 13.28 -6.12 21.82
C LYS A 251 12.39 -5.03 22.40
N LYS A 252 12.85 -3.77 22.33
CA LYS A 252 12.17 -2.61 22.93
C LYS A 252 11.48 -1.74 21.90
N THR A 253 11.44 -2.14 20.63
CA THR A 253 10.85 -1.33 19.56
C THR A 253 9.95 -2.14 18.64
N VAL A 254 8.87 -1.50 18.20
CA VAL A 254 8.14 -1.89 16.99
C VAL A 254 8.57 -0.91 15.89
N ARG A 255 8.91 -1.44 14.72
CA ARG A 255 9.43 -0.69 13.57
C ARG A 255 8.49 -0.87 12.39
N TYR A 256 7.86 0.20 11.93
CA TYR A 256 7.16 0.23 10.64
C TYR A 256 8.10 0.84 9.60
N TRP A 257 8.59 -0.04 8.75
CA TRP A 257 9.55 0.25 7.71
C TRP A 257 8.86 0.89 6.51
N GLN A 258 9.58 1.78 5.85
CA GLN A 258 9.20 2.41 4.59
C GLN A 258 8.74 1.47 3.48
N ASP A 259 9.22 0.23 3.45
CA ASP A 259 8.86 -0.80 2.47
C ASP A 259 7.53 -1.51 2.79
N GLY A 260 6.90 -1.12 3.89
CA GLY A 260 5.65 -1.70 4.36
C GLY A 260 5.83 -2.84 5.37
N ASN A 261 7.07 -3.26 5.65
CA ASN A 261 7.31 -4.32 6.62
C ASN A 261 7.18 -3.79 8.05
N LEU A 262 6.56 -4.59 8.91
CA LEU A 262 6.59 -4.39 10.35
C LEU A 262 7.66 -5.29 10.96
N GLN A 263 8.40 -4.81 11.94
CA GLN A 263 9.39 -5.63 12.65
C GLN A 263 9.33 -5.38 14.16
N HIS A 264 9.20 -6.46 14.90
CA HIS A 264 9.37 -6.53 16.34
C HIS A 264 9.91 -7.92 16.65
N ILE A 265 11.15 -8.00 17.16
CA ILE A 265 11.88 -9.24 17.47
C ILE A 265 11.95 -10.23 16.29
N GLY A 266 13.14 -10.43 15.74
CA GLY A 266 13.34 -11.39 14.64
C GLY A 266 12.84 -10.88 13.29
N ASP A 267 12.04 -11.72 12.61
CA ASP A 267 11.72 -11.59 11.19
C ASP A 267 10.74 -10.46 10.86
N PHE A 268 10.74 -10.06 9.58
CA PHE A 268 9.81 -9.07 9.04
C PHE A 268 8.40 -9.63 8.86
N ILE A 269 7.41 -8.85 9.28
CA ILE A 269 5.99 -9.12 9.14
C ILE A 269 5.45 -8.28 7.98
N LYS A 270 5.08 -8.96 6.89
CA LYS A 270 4.49 -8.33 5.71
C LYS A 270 3.01 -8.04 5.91
N GLY A 271 2.49 -7.04 5.20
CA GLY A 271 1.04 -6.80 5.07
C GLY A 271 0.64 -5.34 5.03
N ASN A 272 1.47 -4.44 5.58
CA ASN A 272 1.22 -3.00 5.49
C ASN A 272 1.72 -2.43 4.17
N SER A 273 1.21 -1.26 3.80
CA SER A 273 1.62 -0.53 2.60
C SER A 273 3.02 0.06 2.75
N LEU A 274 3.74 0.18 1.64
CA LEU A 274 4.93 1.03 1.52
C LEU A 274 4.56 2.48 1.87
N ILE A 275 5.43 3.16 2.58
CA ILE A 275 5.32 4.59 2.90
C ILE A 275 6.02 5.38 1.81
N GLU A 276 5.24 6.05 0.96
CA GLU A 276 5.79 6.96 -0.05
C GLU A 276 6.20 8.31 0.56
N GLU A 277 7.16 8.98 -0.08
CA GLU A 277 7.51 10.35 0.29
C GLU A 277 6.31 11.29 0.12
N ASN A 278 6.25 12.32 0.96
CA ASN A 278 5.16 13.32 0.97
C ASN A 278 3.77 12.76 1.26
N LYS A 279 3.65 11.45 1.54
CA LYS A 279 2.42 10.82 2.01
C LYS A 279 2.42 10.73 3.53
N THR A 280 1.22 10.82 4.09
CA THR A 280 1.06 10.84 5.55
C THR A 280 1.12 9.42 6.10
N VAL A 281 1.87 9.26 7.19
CA VAL A 281 1.90 8.05 8.00
C VAL A 281 1.66 8.42 9.46
N ALA A 282 0.88 7.60 10.16
CA ALA A 282 0.63 7.78 11.57
C ALA A 282 0.64 6.45 12.33
N VAL A 283 0.93 6.56 13.62
CA VAL A 283 0.84 5.49 14.62
C VAL A 283 -0.14 5.92 15.70
N GLU A 284 -1.10 5.07 16.02
CA GLU A 284 -2.07 5.28 17.09
C GLU A 284 -1.89 4.18 18.14
N VAL A 285 -1.83 4.57 19.40
CA VAL A 285 -1.86 3.62 20.53
C VAL A 285 -3.13 3.81 21.33
N ASN A 286 -3.74 2.71 21.77
CA ASN A 286 -4.81 2.74 22.77
C ASN A 286 -4.30 2.15 24.08
N MET A 287 -3.94 3.02 25.01
CA MET A 287 -3.38 2.66 26.32
C MET A 287 -4.45 2.37 27.38
N ASN A 288 -5.72 2.71 27.08
CA ASN A 288 -6.85 2.60 28.00
C ASN A 288 -7.45 1.19 28.07
N ILE A 289 -7.15 0.33 27.10
CA ILE A 289 -7.70 -1.02 27.01
C ILE A 289 -6.67 -2.10 27.33
N ARG A 290 -7.15 -3.32 27.59
CA ARG A 290 -6.35 -4.53 27.75
C ARG A 290 -6.92 -5.62 26.83
N PRO A 291 -6.15 -6.13 25.85
CA PRO A 291 -4.75 -5.77 25.56
C PRO A 291 -4.61 -4.34 25.01
N ARG A 292 -3.50 -3.65 25.33
CA ARG A 292 -3.18 -2.33 24.74
C ARG A 292 -2.84 -2.52 23.27
N THR A 293 -3.23 -1.58 22.42
CA THR A 293 -3.07 -1.72 20.96
C THR A 293 -2.14 -0.66 20.39
N LEU A 294 -1.50 -1.01 19.27
CA LEU A 294 -0.78 -0.13 18.35
C LEU A 294 -1.29 -0.41 16.93
N THR A 295 -1.76 0.63 16.25
CA THR A 295 -2.28 0.57 14.89
C THR A 295 -1.56 1.59 14.02
N PHE A 296 -1.31 1.23 12.76
CA PHE A 296 -0.65 2.08 11.78
C PHE A 296 -1.65 2.60 10.76
N PHE A 297 -1.38 3.79 10.23
CA PHE A 297 -2.19 4.43 9.19
C PHE A 297 -1.29 4.96 8.08
N TYR A 298 -1.67 4.69 6.83
CA TYR A 298 -1.05 5.26 5.64
C TYR A 298 -2.11 6.01 4.85
N ASP A 299 -1.88 7.29 4.57
CA ASP A 299 -2.85 8.22 3.97
C ASP A 299 -4.23 8.17 4.66
N ASN A 300 -4.20 8.13 6.00
CA ASN A 300 -5.36 7.97 6.89
C ASN A 300 -6.13 6.64 6.77
N GLN A 301 -5.62 5.67 6.02
CA GLN A 301 -6.18 4.31 5.94
C GLN A 301 -5.50 3.39 6.95
N GLU A 302 -6.31 2.69 7.76
CA GLU A 302 -5.83 1.69 8.71
C GLU A 302 -5.04 0.58 7.99
N GLN A 303 -3.88 0.22 8.53
CA GLN A 303 -3.02 -0.80 7.95
C GLN A 303 -3.31 -2.20 8.51
N PRO A 304 -3.20 -3.26 7.69
CA PRO A 304 -3.61 -4.63 8.08
C PRO A 304 -2.92 -5.21 9.31
N VAL A 305 -1.64 -4.89 9.54
CA VAL A 305 -0.85 -5.45 10.63
C VAL A 305 -0.84 -4.48 11.81
N SER A 306 -1.40 -4.91 12.94
CA SER A 306 -1.42 -4.19 14.22
C SER A 306 -0.74 -5.00 15.33
N VAL A 307 -0.34 -4.32 16.41
CA VAL A 307 0.33 -4.93 17.56
C VAL A 307 -0.55 -4.81 18.80
N ILE A 308 -0.66 -5.88 19.58
CA ILE A 308 -1.33 -5.90 20.89
C ILE A 308 -0.33 -6.20 22.01
N ASN A 309 -0.76 -5.98 23.26
CA ASN A 309 0.06 -6.15 24.45
C ASN A 309 1.30 -5.25 24.50
N ILE A 310 1.25 -4.08 23.86
CA ILE A 310 2.34 -3.09 23.94
C ILE A 310 2.64 -2.67 25.40
N PRO A 311 3.87 -2.23 25.72
CA PRO A 311 4.31 -1.95 27.07
C PRO A 311 3.46 -0.91 27.81
N SER A 312 3.62 -0.84 29.12
CA SER A 312 2.79 0.06 29.93
C SER A 312 3.08 1.54 29.77
N SER A 313 4.27 1.83 29.26
CA SER A 313 4.82 3.16 29.06
C SER A 313 5.67 3.12 27.79
N ILE A 314 5.33 3.98 26.83
CA ILE A 314 5.98 4.00 25.52
C ILE A 314 6.40 5.41 25.12
N ARG A 315 7.28 5.49 24.12
CA ARG A 315 7.58 6.72 23.37
C ARG A 315 7.32 6.50 21.90
N PHE A 316 6.85 7.53 21.22
CA PHE A 316 6.93 7.56 19.76
C PHE A 316 8.36 7.89 19.33
N TYR A 317 8.77 7.36 18.18
CA TYR A 317 10.05 7.70 17.58
C TYR A 317 9.98 7.65 16.04
N ASN A 318 10.95 8.29 15.40
CA ASN A 318 11.26 8.10 14.00
C ASN A 318 12.76 7.89 13.80
N SER A 319 13.16 7.23 12.71
CA SER A 319 14.55 7.03 12.31
C SER A 319 14.77 7.52 10.88
N LEU A 320 15.85 8.29 10.67
CA LEU A 320 16.22 8.92 9.39
C LEU A 320 17.67 8.55 9.03
N TRP A 321 17.93 8.12 7.80
CA TRP A 321 19.26 7.68 7.36
C TRP A 321 19.86 8.63 6.33
N ASP A 322 19.08 9.00 5.30
CA ASP A 322 19.59 9.76 4.18
C ASP A 322 19.97 11.19 4.59
N ASN A 323 21.07 11.69 4.00
CA ASN A 323 21.56 13.03 4.30
C ASN A 323 20.55 14.09 3.86
N ASN A 324 20.29 15.09 4.71
CA ASN A 324 19.30 16.15 4.49
C ASN A 324 17.84 15.68 4.36
N SER A 325 17.59 14.41 4.66
CA SER A 325 16.25 13.86 4.76
C SER A 325 15.52 14.41 5.99
N SER A 326 14.19 14.39 5.95
CA SER A 326 13.41 14.94 7.05
C SER A 326 12.10 14.20 7.28
N PHE A 327 11.56 14.42 8.48
CA PHE A 327 10.21 14.05 8.88
C PHE A 327 9.50 15.28 9.43
N THR A 328 8.35 15.61 8.87
CA THR A 328 7.51 16.72 9.33
C THR A 328 6.36 16.17 10.16
N ILE A 329 6.37 16.48 11.46
CA ILE A 329 5.32 16.08 12.38
C ILE A 329 4.07 16.93 12.08
N THR A 330 2.99 16.29 11.66
CA THR A 330 1.70 16.95 11.42
C THR A 330 0.69 16.64 12.52
N GLU A 331 0.92 15.58 13.30
CA GLU A 331 0.01 15.14 14.34
C GLU A 331 0.80 14.61 15.54
N PHE A 332 0.51 15.14 16.72
CA PHE A 332 0.80 14.53 17.99
C PHE A 332 -0.31 14.95 18.95
N SER A 333 -1.30 14.08 19.14
CA SER A 333 -2.54 14.44 19.81
C SER A 333 -3.13 13.28 20.59
N ASN A 334 -3.87 13.61 21.65
CA ASN A 334 -4.80 12.67 22.25
C ASN A 334 -6.14 12.76 21.51
N VAL A 335 -6.69 11.60 21.14
CA VAL A 335 -7.96 11.47 20.43
C VAL A 335 -9.01 10.83 21.34
N GLN A 336 -10.26 11.27 21.22
CA GLN A 336 -11.35 10.81 22.09
C GLN A 336 -11.75 9.35 21.81
N TYR A 337 -11.68 8.93 20.54
CA TYR A 337 -12.06 7.61 20.07
C TYR A 337 -10.96 7.07 19.17
N SER A 338 -10.76 5.75 19.19
CA SER A 338 -9.78 5.12 18.30
C SER A 338 -10.20 5.31 16.84
N SER A 339 -9.22 5.63 16.00
CA SER A 339 -9.41 5.71 14.55
C SER A 339 -9.44 4.32 13.93
N ALA A 340 -8.92 3.31 14.63
CA ALA A 340 -8.91 1.92 14.19
C ALA A 340 -10.32 1.34 14.27
N LYS A 341 -10.82 0.83 13.15
CA LYS A 341 -12.11 0.15 13.02
C LYS A 341 -11.96 -1.36 13.11
N GLY A 342 -10.81 -1.89 12.70
CA GLY A 342 -10.59 -3.32 12.54
C GLY A 342 -11.44 -3.94 11.43
N GLY A 343 -11.38 -5.27 11.29
CA GLY A 343 -12.15 -6.01 10.28
C GLY A 343 -11.73 -5.75 8.83
N ILE A 344 -10.55 -5.15 8.62
CA ILE A 344 -10.01 -4.87 7.29
C ILE A 344 -9.45 -6.14 6.64
N LYS A 345 -9.50 -6.20 5.31
CA LYS A 345 -9.02 -7.36 4.55
C LYS A 345 -7.53 -7.60 4.82
N GLY A 346 -7.17 -8.85 5.14
CA GLY A 346 -5.78 -9.22 5.42
C GLY A 346 -5.31 -8.81 6.82
N GLN A 347 -6.24 -8.40 7.70
CA GLN A 347 -5.91 -8.02 9.07
C GLN A 347 -5.14 -9.14 9.78
N ARG A 348 -4.02 -8.76 10.39
CA ARG A 348 -3.19 -9.62 11.22
C ARG A 348 -2.85 -8.87 12.50
N ILE A 349 -3.15 -9.49 13.62
CA ILE A 349 -2.82 -8.97 14.94
C ILE A 349 -1.63 -9.77 15.45
N VAL A 350 -0.55 -9.08 15.81
CA VAL A 350 0.64 -9.71 16.42
C VAL A 350 0.82 -9.21 17.85
N GLU A 351 1.47 -10.00 18.69
CA GLU A 351 1.73 -9.62 20.07
C GLU A 351 3.11 -8.99 20.21
N TRP A 352 3.24 -8.06 21.15
CA TRP A 352 4.54 -7.63 21.65
C TRP A 352 5.16 -8.74 22.50
N GLY A 353 6.45 -9.04 22.29
CA GLY A 353 7.23 -9.99 23.09
C GLY A 353 7.73 -11.20 22.31
#